data_AF-A0A7L1S102-F1
#
_entry.id   AF-A0A7L1S102-F1
#
_cell.length_a   1.000
_cell.length_b   1.000
_cell.length_c   1.000
_cell.angle_alpha   90.00
_cell.angle_beta   90.00
_cell.angle_gamma   90.00
#
_symmetry.space_group_name_H-M   'P 1'
#
loop_
_entity.id
_entity.type
_entity.pdbx_description
1 polymer ?
#
loop_
_entity_poly.entity_id
_entity_poly.type
_entity_poly.pdbx_seq_one_letter_code
_entity_poly.pdbx_strand_id
1 'polypeptide(L)'
;MEQSVLVPPGPDSFQYFTRESLAAIEQRIAAEKAKNPKQDRKDDDENGPKPNSDLEAGKTLPFIYGDIPPGMVSEPLEDMDPYYINKRTFIVLNKGKAIFRFSATSALYILTPFNPLRKIAIKILVHSYPFFVL
;
A
#
# COMPACT_ATOMS: atom_id res chain seq x y z
N MET A 1 -10.46 -13.73 17.45
CA MET A 1 -9.52 -13.63 16.32
C MET A 1 -10.33 -13.11 15.15
N GLU A 2 -10.38 -11.80 14.93
CA GLU A 2 -11.04 -11.26 13.73
C GLU A 2 -10.04 -11.34 12.60
N GLN A 3 -10.15 -12.42 11.81
CA GLN A 3 -9.58 -12.45 10.47
C GLN A 3 -10.31 -11.36 9.70
N SER A 4 -9.59 -10.28 9.37
CA SER A 4 -10.00 -9.42 8.25
C SER A 4 -10.29 -10.35 7.08
N VAL A 5 -11.56 -10.39 6.66
CA VAL A 5 -12.01 -11.20 5.53
C VAL A 5 -11.12 -10.81 4.35
N LEU A 6 -10.12 -11.66 4.06
CA LEU A 6 -9.26 -11.49 2.91
C LEU A 6 -10.18 -11.80 1.73
N VAL A 7 -10.74 -10.75 1.16
CA VAL A 7 -11.43 -10.84 -0.13
C VAL A 7 -10.46 -11.58 -1.04
N PRO A 8 -10.89 -12.68 -1.70
CA PRO A 8 -10.01 -13.43 -2.55
C PRO A 8 -9.37 -12.48 -3.58
N PRO A 9 -8.06 -12.60 -3.84
CA PRO A 9 -7.39 -11.71 -4.78
C PRO A 9 -8.07 -11.82 -6.14
N GLY A 10 -8.44 -10.67 -6.71
CA GLY A 10 -9.22 -10.63 -7.94
C GLY A 10 -9.47 -9.22 -8.46
N PRO A 11 -10.28 -9.07 -9.52
CA PRO A 11 -10.60 -7.78 -10.13
C PRO A 11 -11.25 -6.77 -9.18
N ASP A 12 -11.91 -7.24 -8.13
CA ASP A 12 -12.59 -6.40 -7.13
C ASP A 12 -11.69 -5.98 -5.96
N SER A 13 -10.39 -6.30 -6.01
CA SER A 13 -9.45 -5.99 -4.93
C SER A 13 -8.98 -4.52 -4.90
N PHE A 14 -9.34 -3.70 -5.90
CA PHE A 14 -8.92 -2.29 -5.94
C PHE A 14 -9.79 -1.42 -5.04
N GLN A 15 -9.17 -0.72 -4.10
CA GLN A 15 -9.82 0.26 -3.23
C GLN A 15 -8.99 1.53 -3.16
N TYR A 16 -9.64 2.69 -3.15
CA TYR A 16 -8.94 3.96 -2.96
C TYR A 16 -8.38 4.06 -1.55
N PHE A 17 -7.16 4.55 -1.44
CA PHE A 17 -6.59 4.89 -0.13
C PHE A 17 -7.17 6.22 0.35
N THR A 18 -7.99 6.17 1.38
CA THR A 18 -8.72 7.32 1.94
C THR A 18 -8.23 7.70 3.32
N ARG A 19 -8.74 8.81 3.88
CA ARG A 19 -8.40 9.20 5.26
C ARG A 19 -8.92 8.17 6.26
N GLU A 20 -10.06 7.59 5.93
CA GLU A 20 -10.73 6.52 6.65
C GLU A 20 -9.87 5.24 6.61
N SER A 21 -9.28 4.92 5.46
CA SER A 21 -8.31 3.81 5.32
C SER A 21 -7.11 4.00 6.26
N LEU A 22 -6.53 5.21 6.28
CA LEU A 22 -5.40 5.52 7.17
C LEU A 22 -5.80 5.43 8.65
N ALA A 23 -6.94 6.01 9.01
CA ALA A 23 -7.44 5.96 10.39
C ALA A 23 -7.72 4.52 10.84
N ALA A 24 -8.29 3.68 9.97
CA ALA A 24 -8.52 2.26 10.26
C ALA A 24 -7.20 1.51 10.50
N ILE A 25 -6.18 1.76 9.67
CA ILE A 25 -4.83 1.19 9.86
C ILE A 25 -4.25 1.64 11.21
N GLU A 26 -4.33 2.92 11.53
CA GLU A 26 -3.81 3.47 12.80
C GLU A 26 -4.53 2.88 14.02
N GLN A 27 -5.85 2.69 13.94
CA GLN A 27 -6.62 2.02 14.98
C GLN A 27 -6.19 0.56 15.16
N ARG A 28 -5.99 -0.18 14.07
CA ARG A 28 -5.50 -1.58 14.13
C ARG A 28 -4.12 -1.66 14.77
N ILE A 29 -3.19 -0.78 14.36
CA ILE A 29 -1.83 -0.71 14.94
C ILE A 29 -1.90 -0.36 16.43
N ALA A 30 -2.72 0.61 16.83
CA ALA A 30 -2.88 1.00 18.23
C ALA A 30 -3.47 -0.14 19.08
N ALA A 31 -4.47 -0.85 18.56
CA ALA A 31 -5.09 -1.99 19.22
C ALA A 31 -4.10 -3.17 19.37
N GLU A 32 -3.26 -3.42 18.36
CA GLU A 32 -2.20 -4.43 18.41
C GLU A 32 -1.13 -4.08 19.44
N LYS A 33 -0.65 -2.82 19.45
CA LYS A 33 0.29 -2.31 20.45
C LYS A 33 -0.25 -2.38 21.88
N ALA A 34 -1.54 -2.11 22.07
CA ALA A 34 -2.19 -2.23 23.38
C ALA A 34 -2.25 -3.68 23.88
N LYS A 35 -2.43 -4.65 22.96
CA LYS A 35 -2.46 -6.08 23.28
C LYS A 35 -1.07 -6.67 23.50
N ASN A 36 -0.05 -6.18 22.79
CA ASN A 36 1.33 -6.65 22.89
C ASN A 36 2.34 -5.49 22.92
N PRO A 37 2.51 -4.82 24.07
CA PRO A 37 3.39 -3.65 24.19
C PRO A 37 4.89 -3.97 24.05
N LYS A 38 5.28 -5.25 23.94
CA LYS A 38 6.69 -5.69 23.85
C LYS A 38 7.20 -5.81 22.41
N GLN A 39 6.36 -5.60 21.40
CA GLN A 39 6.69 -5.87 20.00
C GLN A 39 7.48 -4.74 19.30
N ASP A 40 7.71 -3.59 19.96
CA ASP A 40 8.45 -2.44 19.40
C ASP A 40 9.97 -2.71 19.18
N ARG A 41 10.47 -3.95 19.38
CA ARG A 41 11.91 -4.28 19.25
C ARG A 41 12.25 -5.56 18.48
N LYS A 42 11.31 -6.19 17.78
CA LYS A 42 11.60 -7.39 16.97
C LYS A 42 10.96 -7.29 15.60
N ASP A 43 11.54 -6.44 14.74
CA ASP A 43 11.31 -6.48 13.30
C ASP A 43 12.31 -7.44 12.58
N ASP A 44 13.00 -8.31 13.32
CA ASP A 44 14.07 -9.18 12.81
C ASP A 44 13.89 -10.66 13.17
N ASP A 45 12.63 -11.10 13.39
CA ASP A 45 12.36 -12.54 13.34
C ASP A 45 12.16 -12.91 11.86
N GLU A 46 13.16 -13.56 11.24
CA GLU A 46 13.12 -14.19 9.90
C GLU A 46 11.90 -15.12 9.68
N ASN A 47 11.13 -15.38 10.74
CA ASN A 47 9.95 -16.23 10.81
C ASN A 47 8.61 -15.46 10.82
N GLY A 48 8.62 -14.14 10.67
CA GLY A 48 7.40 -13.33 10.48
C GLY A 48 6.72 -13.57 9.13
N PRO A 49 5.44 -13.18 8.97
CA PRO A 49 4.80 -13.22 7.65
C PRO A 49 5.63 -12.41 6.65
N LYS A 50 5.94 -13.00 5.49
CA LYS A 50 6.73 -12.34 4.45
C LYS A 50 5.80 -11.59 3.48
N PRO A 51 6.24 -10.46 2.91
CA PRO A 51 5.50 -9.82 1.82
C PRO A 51 5.33 -10.78 0.66
N ASN A 52 4.24 -10.66 -0.07
CA ASN A 52 4.00 -11.50 -1.24
C ASN A 52 4.97 -11.11 -2.37
N SER A 53 5.79 -12.07 -2.82
CA SER A 53 6.74 -11.89 -3.92
C SER A 53 6.10 -11.43 -5.22
N ASP A 54 4.83 -11.75 -5.46
CA ASP A 54 4.10 -11.33 -6.66
C ASP A 54 3.60 -9.88 -6.58
N LEU A 55 3.51 -9.31 -5.37
CA LEU A 55 3.08 -7.94 -5.09
C LEU A 55 4.25 -7.05 -4.63
N GLU A 56 5.46 -7.42 -5.03
CA GLU A 56 6.66 -6.66 -4.72
C GLU A 56 6.67 -5.33 -5.48
N ALA A 57 7.19 -4.27 -4.85
CA ALA A 57 7.28 -2.97 -5.50
C ALA A 57 8.22 -3.05 -6.73
N GLY A 58 7.83 -2.40 -7.81
CA GLY A 58 8.53 -2.44 -9.10
C GLY A 58 8.10 -3.59 -10.00
N LYS A 59 7.38 -4.61 -9.49
CA LYS A 59 6.81 -5.68 -10.32
C LYS A 59 5.49 -5.26 -10.96
N THR A 60 5.14 -5.97 -12.03
CA THR A 60 3.85 -5.86 -12.69
C THR A 60 2.80 -6.63 -11.91
N LEU A 61 1.62 -6.03 -11.73
CA LEU A 61 0.48 -6.64 -11.05
C LEU A 61 0.10 -7.97 -11.73
N PRO A 62 -0.05 -9.07 -10.97
CA PRO A 62 -0.45 -10.36 -11.52
C PRO A 62 -1.76 -10.32 -12.28
N PHE A 63 -1.89 -11.16 -13.31
CA PHE A 63 -3.06 -11.18 -14.20
C PHE A 63 -4.39 -11.47 -13.47
N ILE A 64 -4.35 -12.15 -12.31
CA ILE A 64 -5.53 -12.46 -11.50
C ILE A 64 -6.32 -11.22 -11.07
N TYR A 65 -5.67 -10.06 -10.97
CA TYR A 65 -6.30 -8.79 -10.60
C TYR A 65 -7.00 -8.11 -11.77
N GLY A 66 -6.96 -8.69 -12.98
CA GLY A 66 -7.63 -8.13 -14.15
C GLY A 66 -7.06 -6.76 -14.57
N ASP A 67 -7.92 -5.95 -15.18
CA ASP A 67 -7.58 -4.59 -15.60
C ASP A 67 -7.85 -3.58 -14.50
N ILE A 68 -7.01 -2.54 -14.43
CA ILE A 68 -7.17 -1.45 -13.46
C ILE A 68 -8.42 -0.65 -13.86
N PRO A 69 -9.39 -0.43 -12.94
CA PRO A 69 -10.57 0.35 -13.23
C PRO A 69 -10.23 1.77 -13.74
N PRO A 70 -11.02 2.32 -14.68
CA PRO A 70 -10.84 3.68 -15.15
C PRO A 70 -10.83 4.68 -14.00
N GLY A 71 -9.84 5.58 -13.97
CA GLY A 71 -9.71 6.58 -12.90
C GLY A 71 -8.99 6.13 -11.63
N MET A 72 -8.49 4.88 -11.59
CA MET A 72 -7.61 4.40 -10.49
C MET A 72 -6.12 4.38 -10.87
N VAL A 73 -5.80 4.54 -12.16
CA VAL A 73 -4.41 4.63 -12.62
C VAL A 73 -3.77 5.90 -12.06
N SER A 74 -2.60 5.73 -11.45
CA SER A 74 -1.83 6.81 -10.79
C SER A 74 -2.54 7.47 -9.61
N GLU A 75 -3.58 6.84 -9.07
CA GLU A 75 -4.23 7.24 -7.82
C GLU A 75 -3.71 6.39 -6.65
N PRO A 76 -3.76 6.91 -5.40
CA PRO A 76 -3.40 6.15 -4.22
C PRO A 76 -4.48 5.10 -3.91
N LEU A 77 -4.05 3.84 -3.84
CA LEU A 77 -4.88 2.66 -3.59
C LEU A 77 -4.42 1.95 -2.31
N GLU A 78 -5.33 1.25 -1.64
CA GLU A 78 -4.98 0.39 -0.51
C GLU A 78 -4.00 -0.71 -0.93
N ASP A 79 -3.11 -1.11 -0.03
CA ASP A 79 -2.15 -2.18 -0.30
C ASP A 79 -2.88 -3.52 -0.38
N MET A 80 -2.72 -4.20 -1.50
CA MET A 80 -3.39 -5.48 -1.79
C MET A 80 -2.67 -6.65 -1.11
N ASP A 81 -1.45 -6.43 -0.62
CA ASP A 81 -0.69 -7.44 0.10
C ASP A 81 -1.09 -7.43 1.59
N PRO A 82 -1.65 -8.53 2.12
CA PRO A 82 -2.06 -8.64 3.53
C PRO A 82 -0.94 -8.35 4.52
N TYR A 83 0.33 -8.54 4.14
CA TYR A 83 1.48 -8.19 4.97
C TYR A 83 1.49 -6.69 5.37
N TYR A 84 0.91 -5.83 4.54
CA TYR A 84 0.86 -4.39 4.74
C TYR A 84 -0.44 -3.90 5.41
N ILE A 85 -1.36 -4.78 5.81
CA ILE A 85 -2.65 -4.38 6.40
C ILE A 85 -2.53 -3.52 7.67
N ASN A 86 -1.49 -3.78 8.48
CA ASN A 86 -1.16 -3.02 9.69
C ASN A 86 0.09 -2.15 9.48
N LYS A 87 0.44 -1.85 8.24
CA LYS A 87 1.51 -0.92 7.89
C LYS A 87 0.88 0.33 7.31
N ARG A 88 1.43 1.49 7.66
CA ARG A 88 0.99 2.78 7.10
C ARG A 88 1.55 2.87 5.68
N THR A 89 0.99 2.15 4.73
CA THR A 89 1.39 2.17 3.32
C THR A 89 0.19 2.29 2.39
N PHE A 90 0.46 2.72 1.17
CA PHE A 90 -0.49 2.70 0.05
C PHE A 90 0.29 2.37 -1.22
N ILE A 91 -0.40 1.85 -2.22
CA ILE A 91 0.19 1.57 -3.53
C ILE A 91 -0.34 2.52 -4.59
N VAL A 92 0.41 2.68 -5.67
CA VAL A 92 0.01 3.38 -6.88
C VAL A 92 0.38 2.51 -8.06
N LEU A 93 -0.52 2.45 -9.04
CA LEU A 93 -0.33 1.67 -10.26
C LEU A 93 -0.15 2.59 -11.46
N ASN A 94 0.81 2.29 -12.34
CA ASN A 94 0.91 2.96 -13.63
C ASN A 94 0.02 2.26 -14.69
N LYS A 95 -0.03 2.82 -15.91
CA LYS A 95 -0.77 2.22 -17.04
C LYS A 95 -0.28 0.81 -17.40
N GLY A 96 1.00 0.51 -17.16
CA GLY A 96 1.60 -0.81 -17.34
C GLY A 96 1.41 -1.76 -16.15
N LYS A 97 0.52 -1.42 -15.20
CA LYS A 97 0.23 -2.19 -13.98
C LYS A 97 1.43 -2.39 -13.04
N ALA A 98 2.49 -1.59 -13.15
CA ALA A 98 3.61 -1.65 -12.21
C ALA A 98 3.20 -1.14 -10.82
N ILE A 99 3.61 -1.85 -9.77
CA ILE A 99 3.28 -1.58 -8.37
C ILE A 99 4.30 -0.62 -7.76
N PHE A 100 3.85 0.55 -7.31
CA PHE A 100 4.68 1.48 -6.54
C PHE A 100 4.14 1.58 -5.13
N ARG A 101 4.96 1.24 -4.13
CA ARG A 101 4.56 1.26 -2.71
C ARG A 101 5.15 2.48 -2.00
N PHE A 102 4.31 3.21 -1.30
CA PHE A 102 4.68 4.42 -0.57
C PHE A 102 4.24 4.32 0.90
N SER A 103 5.00 4.96 1.79
CA SER A 103 4.58 5.09 3.19
C SER A 103 3.53 6.19 3.36
N ALA A 104 2.43 5.90 4.04
CA ALA A 104 1.43 6.87 4.48
C ALA A 104 1.86 7.65 5.74
N THR A 105 3.06 7.40 6.30
CA THR A 105 3.57 8.19 7.43
C THR A 105 3.73 9.66 7.05
N SER A 106 3.30 10.55 7.94
CA SER A 106 3.56 11.98 7.83
C SER A 106 5.04 12.25 8.12
N ALA A 107 5.88 12.23 7.08
CA ALA A 107 7.18 12.90 7.18
C ALA A 107 6.95 14.42 7.10
N LEU A 108 7.51 15.18 8.05
CA LEU A 108 7.43 16.66 8.12
C LEU A 108 6.02 17.26 8.33
N TYR A 109 5.08 16.57 8.98
CA TYR A 109 3.73 17.05 9.39
C TYR A 109 2.79 17.65 8.29
N ILE A 110 3.30 17.93 7.07
CA ILE A 110 2.61 18.65 6.00
C ILE A 110 2.43 17.76 4.75
N LEU A 111 3.25 16.71 4.59
CA LEU A 111 3.26 15.82 3.43
C LEU A 111 2.43 14.55 3.64
N THR A 112 1.21 14.71 4.17
CA THR A 112 0.24 13.61 4.18
C THR A 112 0.02 13.08 2.75
N PRO A 113 -0.34 11.78 2.58
CA PRO A 113 -0.66 11.21 1.26
C PRO A 113 -1.79 11.97 0.52
N PHE A 114 -2.54 12.80 1.25
CA PHE A 114 -3.64 13.61 0.73
C PHE A 114 -3.22 15.04 0.31
N ASN A 115 -1.94 15.41 0.47
CA ASN A 115 -1.45 16.72 0.04
C ASN A 115 -1.40 16.79 -1.51
N PRO A 116 -2.01 17.80 -2.15
CA PRO A 116 -1.96 17.95 -3.61
C PRO A 116 -0.55 17.94 -4.20
N LEU A 117 0.43 18.54 -3.52
CA LEU A 117 1.83 18.54 -3.95
C LEU A 117 2.38 17.12 -4.01
N ARG A 118 2.11 16.32 -2.97
CA ARG A 118 2.54 14.92 -2.90
C ARG A 118 1.84 14.07 -3.96
N LYS A 119 0.55 14.30 -4.21
CA LYS A 119 -0.19 13.64 -5.31
C LYS A 119 0.42 13.96 -6.67
N ILE A 120 0.73 15.23 -6.95
CA ILE A 120 1.35 15.65 -8.22
C ILE A 120 2.74 15.02 -8.35
N ALA A 121 3.57 15.07 -7.30
CA ALA A 121 4.90 14.47 -7.31
C ALA A 121 4.87 12.98 -7.60
N ILE A 122 3.96 12.22 -6.96
CA ILE A 122 3.79 10.79 -7.22
C ILE A 122 3.30 10.55 -8.64
N LYS A 123 2.35 11.34 -9.13
CA LYS A 123 1.85 11.22 -10.50
C LYS A 123 2.97 11.44 -11.53
N ILE A 124 3.84 12.44 -11.31
CA ILE A 124 5.04 12.66 -12.13
C ILE A 124 5.99 11.47 -12.02
N LEU A 125 6.29 10.99 -10.81
CA LEU A 125 7.19 9.86 -10.58
C LEU A 125 6.71 8.61 -11.34
N VAL A 126 5.46 8.21 -11.12
CA VAL A 126 4.87 6.99 -11.69
C VAL A 126 4.72 7.08 -13.21
N HIS A 127 4.50 8.28 -13.76
CA HIS A 127 4.34 8.51 -15.19
C HIS A 127 5.69 8.75 -15.92
N SER A 128 6.70 9.28 -15.23
CA SER A 128 8.05 9.57 -15.75
C SER A 128 9.04 8.43 -15.54
N TYR A 129 8.65 7.35 -14.85
CA TYR A 129 9.43 6.11 -14.74
C TYR A 129 9.22 5.08 -15.89
N PRO A 130 8.97 5.41 -17.18
CA PRO A 130 9.25 4.48 -18.27
C PRO A 130 10.72 4.58 -18.75
N PHE A 131 11.61 5.36 -18.10
CA PHE A 131 12.96 5.65 -18.62
C PHE A 131 14.14 5.42 -17.63
N PHE A 132 14.05 4.48 -16.69
CA PHE A 132 15.24 4.05 -15.93
C PHE A 132 15.34 2.53 -15.87
N VAL A 133 15.56 1.93 -17.04
CA VAL A 133 16.27 0.65 -17.19
C VAL A 133 17.13 0.82 -18.44
N LEU A 134 18.41 1.13 -18.25
CA LEU A 134 19.48 1.02 -19.26
C LEU A 134 20.56 0.13 -18.66
#